data_AF-A0A7C7UWD2-F1
#
_entry.id   AF-A0A7C7UWD2-F1
#
_cell.length_a   1.000
_cell.length_b   1.000
_cell.length_c   1.000
_cell.angle_alpha   90.00
_cell.angle_beta   90.00
_cell.angle_gamma   90.00
#
_symmetry.space_group_name_H-M   'P 1'
#
loop_
_entity.id
_entity.type
_entity.pdbx_description
1 polymer ?
#
loop_
_entity_poly.entity_id
_entity_poly.type
_entity_poly.pdbx_seq_one_letter_code
_entity_poly.pdbx_strand_id
1 'polypeptide(L)'
;MVIRKGDILVPSLSGTFDKIALVPEELDYQLTTTGCFVVRAVKDYPEFLFLLFRSPLVKRQLERLTTGAIMSAVPKKVFGDLLIPDIPKERQQEIVTLIKEYFELRKEARQLIQKAIREVEGAIENASRSNRE
;
A
#
# COMPACT_ATOMS: atom_id res chain seq x y z
N MET A 1 -11.51 -9.91 7.53
CA MET A 1 -11.62 -10.46 6.16
C MET A 1 -10.28 -11.07 5.79
N VAL A 2 -10.25 -12.21 5.09
CA VAL A 2 -8.99 -12.84 4.64
C VAL A 2 -8.50 -12.13 3.38
N ILE A 3 -7.22 -11.73 3.37
CA ILE A 3 -6.56 -11.09 2.23
C ILE A 3 -5.71 -12.12 1.48
N ARG A 4 -5.47 -11.84 0.20
CA ARG A 4 -4.57 -12.63 -0.66
C ARG A 4 -3.48 -11.75 -1.24
N LYS A 5 -2.35 -12.36 -1.62
CA LYS A 5 -1.31 -11.72 -2.43
C LYS A 5 -1.95 -11.01 -3.63
N GLY A 6 -1.58 -9.75 -3.84
CA GLY A 6 -2.11 -8.92 -4.93
C GLY A 6 -3.46 -8.27 -4.65
N ASP A 7 -4.11 -8.53 -3.51
CA ASP A 7 -5.26 -7.72 -3.10
C ASP A 7 -4.79 -6.27 -2.82
N ILE A 8 -5.64 -5.30 -3.17
CA ILE A 8 -5.42 -3.88 -2.87
C ILE A 8 -6.31 -3.51 -1.69
N LEU A 9 -5.70 -2.96 -0.64
CA LEU A 9 -6.40 -2.48 0.55
C LEU A 9 -6.65 -0.98 0.41
N VAL A 10 -7.92 -0.60 0.35
CA VAL A 10 -8.35 0.81 0.26
C VAL A 10 -9.07 1.19 1.56
N PRO A 11 -8.50 2.09 2.38
CA PRO A 11 -9.17 2.57 3.58
C PRO A 11 -10.52 3.23 3.27
N SER A 12 -11.52 3.01 4.12
CA SER A 12 -12.84 3.63 3.93
C SER A 12 -12.94 5.03 4.55
N LEU A 13 -12.05 5.38 5.48
CA LEU A 13 -12.10 6.63 6.24
C LEU A 13 -11.49 7.81 5.49
N SER A 14 -12.16 8.95 5.55
CA SER A 14 -11.65 10.22 5.04
C SER A 14 -10.31 10.59 5.67
N GLY A 15 -9.41 11.21 4.90
CA GLY A 15 -8.07 11.57 5.34
C GLY A 15 -7.07 10.40 5.38
N THR A 16 -7.50 9.17 5.06
CA THR A 16 -6.62 7.99 5.05
C THR A 16 -6.37 7.42 3.66
N PHE A 17 -6.92 8.01 2.60
CA PHE A 17 -6.81 7.50 1.23
C PHE A 17 -5.37 7.47 0.68
N ASP A 18 -4.40 8.13 1.32
CA ASP A 18 -2.98 7.98 0.98
C ASP A 18 -2.34 6.69 1.52
N LYS A 19 -3.06 5.94 2.37
CA LYS A 19 -2.63 4.69 3.01
C LYS A 19 -3.13 3.44 2.28
N ILE A 20 -3.30 3.52 0.97
CA ILE A 20 -3.61 2.37 0.13
C ILE A 20 -2.38 1.45 0.02
N ALA A 21 -2.60 0.15 0.17
CA ALA A 21 -1.55 -0.87 0.17
C ALA A 21 -1.82 -1.99 -0.83
N LEU A 22 -0.76 -2.56 -1.38
CA LEU A 22 -0.77 -3.80 -2.15
C LEU A 22 -0.31 -4.92 -1.22
N VAL A 23 -1.07 -6.01 -1.15
CA VAL A 23 -0.74 -7.15 -0.28
C VAL A 23 0.42 -7.94 -0.88
N PRO A 24 1.56 -8.03 -0.19
CA PRO A 24 2.72 -8.77 -0.68
C PRO A 24 2.56 -10.27 -0.36
N GLU A 25 3.48 -11.09 -0.86
CA GLU A 25 3.43 -12.54 -0.72
C GLU A 25 3.55 -13.02 0.73
N GLU A 26 4.33 -12.32 1.56
CA GLU A 26 4.53 -12.67 2.96
C GLU A 26 3.26 -12.50 3.81
N LEU A 27 2.25 -11.78 3.30
CA LEU A 27 0.97 -11.55 3.95
C LEU A 27 -0.19 -12.29 3.27
N ASP A 28 0.09 -13.26 2.41
CA ASP A 28 -0.95 -14.10 1.81
C ASP A 28 -1.72 -14.88 2.88
N TYR A 29 -3.04 -15.00 2.70
CA TYR A 29 -3.98 -15.63 3.64
C TYR A 29 -4.06 -15.03 5.06
N GLN A 30 -3.59 -13.79 5.27
CA GLN A 30 -3.70 -13.10 6.56
C GLN A 30 -5.06 -12.42 6.76
N LEU A 31 -5.30 -11.88 7.96
CA LEU A 31 -6.48 -11.09 8.28
C LEU A 31 -6.21 -9.59 8.13
N THR A 32 -7.20 -8.87 7.58
CA THR A 32 -7.21 -7.40 7.58
C THR A 32 -8.35 -6.83 8.41
N THR A 33 -8.24 -5.54 8.73
CA THR A 33 -9.25 -4.73 9.42
C THR A 33 -10.53 -4.59 8.60
N THR A 34 -11.66 -4.42 9.28
CA THR A 34 -12.96 -4.14 8.66
C THR A 34 -13.07 -2.71 8.10
N GLY A 35 -12.15 -1.82 8.48
CA GLY A 35 -12.06 -0.44 7.98
C GLY A 35 -11.48 -0.28 6.58
N CYS A 36 -11.22 -1.39 5.87
CA CYS A 36 -10.67 -1.38 4.52
C CYS A 36 -11.56 -2.15 3.55
N PHE A 37 -11.67 -1.64 2.33
CA PHE A 37 -12.11 -2.41 1.18
C PHE A 37 -10.97 -3.30 0.70
N VAL A 38 -11.29 -4.56 0.41
CA VAL A 38 -10.38 -5.52 -0.24
C VAL A 38 -10.76 -5.57 -1.70
N VAL A 39 -9.93 -4.98 -2.55
CA VAL A 39 -10.12 -4.96 -4.01
C VAL A 39 -9.26 -6.05 -4.63
N ARG A 40 -9.89 -7.00 -5.30
CA ARG A 40 -9.20 -8.08 -6.01
C ARG A 40 -9.25 -7.83 -7.51
N ALA A 41 -8.08 -7.77 -8.12
CA ALA A 41 -7.98 -7.61 -9.56
C ALA A 41 -8.54 -8.85 -10.27
N VAL A 42 -9.39 -8.63 -11.29
CA VAL A 42 -9.94 -9.71 -12.12
C VAL A 42 -9.36 -9.63 -13.54
N LYS A 43 -9.40 -8.44 -14.12
CA LYS A 43 -8.90 -8.18 -15.47
C LYS A 43 -7.54 -7.51 -15.45
N ASP A 44 -7.38 -6.46 -14.66
CA ASP A 44 -6.19 -5.61 -14.63
C ASP A 44 -5.04 -6.18 -13.80
N TYR A 45 -3.82 -5.66 -14.00
CA TYR A 45 -2.71 -6.05 -13.13
C TYR A 45 -2.88 -5.44 -11.73
N PRO A 46 -2.69 -6.21 -10.64
CA PRO A 46 -2.78 -5.71 -9.27
C PRO A 46 -1.93 -4.48 -8.99
N GLU A 47 -0.68 -4.47 -9.47
CA GLU A 47 0.28 -3.39 -9.28
C GLU A 47 -0.20 -2.10 -9.98
N PHE A 48 -0.75 -2.24 -11.19
CA PHE A 48 -1.35 -1.12 -11.91
C PHE A 48 -2.54 -0.55 -11.15
N LEU A 49 -3.48 -1.40 -10.69
CA LEU A 49 -4.62 -0.95 -9.91
C LEU A 49 -4.16 -0.26 -8.61
N PHE A 50 -3.18 -0.82 -7.92
CA PHE A 50 -2.59 -0.20 -6.73
C PHE A 50 -2.14 1.25 -6.99
N LEU A 51 -1.44 1.51 -8.11
CA LEU A 51 -1.05 2.87 -8.47
C LEU A 51 -2.25 3.73 -8.86
N LEU A 52 -3.19 3.19 -9.62
CA LEU A 52 -4.40 3.88 -10.04
C LEU A 52 -5.23 4.35 -8.84
N PHE A 53 -5.45 3.49 -7.84
CA PHE A 53 -6.17 3.82 -6.61
C PHE A 53 -5.46 4.91 -5.80
N ARG A 54 -4.13 5.02 -5.90
CA ARG A 54 -3.31 6.08 -5.30
C ARG A 54 -3.27 7.36 -6.12
N SER A 55 -3.77 7.35 -7.35
CA SER A 55 -3.75 8.51 -8.23
C SER A 55 -4.73 9.60 -7.73
N PRO A 56 -4.48 10.88 -8.05
CA PRO A 56 -5.43 11.95 -7.77
C PRO A 56 -6.83 11.70 -8.36
N LEU A 57 -6.92 10.95 -9.47
CA LEU A 57 -8.18 10.64 -10.14
C LEU A 57 -9.11 9.82 -9.22
N VAL A 58 -8.61 8.71 -8.68
CA VAL A 58 -9.42 7.85 -7.79
C VAL A 58 -9.57 8.48 -6.42
N LYS A 59 -8.51 9.13 -5.90
CA LYS A 59 -8.56 9.82 -4.61
C LYS A 59 -9.67 10.87 -4.54
N ARG A 60 -9.81 11.71 -5.57
CA ARG A 60 -10.88 12.71 -5.64
C ARG A 60 -12.27 12.09 -5.71
N GLN A 61 -12.41 10.93 -6.36
CA GLN A 61 -13.68 10.20 -6.37
C GLN A 61 -14.02 9.66 -4.98
N LEU A 62 -13.05 9.07 -4.26
CA LEU A 62 -13.24 8.62 -2.87
C LEU A 62 -13.64 9.77 -1.95
N GLU A 63 -12.97 10.92 -2.05
CA GLU A 63 -13.29 12.13 -1.30
C GLU A 63 -14.73 12.60 -1.57
N ARG A 64 -15.17 12.59 -2.83
CA ARG A 64 -16.55 12.97 -3.21
C ARG A 64 -17.60 11.97 -2.71
N LEU A 65 -17.29 10.68 -2.69
CA LEU A 65 -18.19 9.61 -2.22
C LEU A 65 -18.24 9.50 -0.69
N THR A 66 -17.40 10.23 0.01
CA THR A 66 -17.34 10.22 1.47
C THR A 66 -18.60 10.88 2.05
N THR A 67 -19.18 10.24 3.06
CA THR A 67 -20.37 10.74 3.78
C THR A 67 -20.20 10.63 5.29
N GLY A 68 -21.04 11.34 6.05
CA GLY A 68 -21.03 11.34 7.52
C GLY A 68 -20.31 12.56 8.10
N ALA A 69 -20.91 13.17 9.13
CA ALA A 69 -20.44 14.44 9.69
C ALA A 69 -19.33 14.28 10.74
N ILE A 70 -19.39 13.23 11.57
CA ILE A 70 -18.43 13.01 12.69
C ILE A 70 -17.33 12.04 12.28
N MET A 71 -17.69 10.90 11.69
CA MET A 71 -16.75 9.93 11.12
C MET A 71 -17.06 9.77 9.65
N SER A 72 -16.36 10.54 8.82
CA SER A 72 -16.58 10.58 7.39
C SER A 72 -15.95 9.36 6.72
N ALA A 73 -16.76 8.54 6.05
CA ALA A 73 -16.32 7.32 5.37
C ALA A 73 -17.04 7.12 4.04
N VAL A 74 -16.41 6.37 3.12
CA VAL A 74 -17.04 5.89 1.89
C VAL A 74 -17.95 4.71 2.24
N PRO A 75 -19.27 4.78 1.97
CA PRO A 75 -20.15 3.64 2.16
C PRO A 75 -19.86 2.51 1.17
N LYS A 76 -19.90 1.25 1.64
CA LYS A 76 -19.69 0.07 0.77
C LYS A 76 -20.62 0.04 -0.44
N LYS A 77 -21.85 0.54 -0.30
CA LYS A 77 -22.86 0.60 -1.37
C LYS A 77 -22.48 1.47 -2.57
N VAL A 78 -21.62 2.48 -2.38
CA VAL A 78 -21.19 3.40 -3.47
C VAL A 78 -19.74 3.20 -3.89
N PHE A 79 -18.97 2.36 -3.18
CA PHE A 79 -17.58 2.10 -3.54
C PHE A 79 -17.45 1.45 -4.94
N GLY A 80 -18.45 0.68 -5.35
CA GLY A 80 -18.51 0.09 -6.70
C GLY A 80 -18.76 1.10 -7.82
N ASP A 81 -19.17 2.33 -7.50
CA ASP A 81 -19.48 3.39 -8.47
C ASP A 81 -18.23 4.15 -8.94
N LEU A 82 -17.04 3.74 -8.48
CA LEU A 82 -15.76 4.31 -8.89
C LEU A 82 -15.55 4.10 -10.40
N LEU A 83 -15.27 5.20 -11.10
CA LEU A 83 -14.89 5.16 -12.50
C LEU A 83 -13.42 4.77 -12.61
N ILE A 84 -13.18 3.63 -13.27
CA ILE A 84 -11.86 3.08 -13.55
C ILE A 84 -11.59 3.23 -15.05
N PRO A 85 -10.52 3.93 -15.47
CA PRO A 85 -10.17 4.04 -16.88
C PRO A 85 -9.77 2.68 -17.44
N ASP A 86 -10.27 2.38 -18.64
CA ASP A 86 -9.85 1.21 -19.41
C ASP A 86 -8.53 1.53 -20.13
N ILE A 87 -7.44 0.92 -19.67
CA ILE A 87 -6.09 1.14 -20.20
C ILE A 87 -5.59 -0.14 -20.86
N PRO A 88 -5.03 -0.07 -22.09
CA PRO A 88 -4.50 -1.24 -22.79
C PRO A 88 -3.45 -2.01 -21.97
N LYS A 89 -3.43 -3.33 -22.14
CA LYS A 89 -2.60 -4.24 -21.35
C LYS A 89 -1.11 -3.98 -21.47
N GLU A 90 -0.68 -3.55 -22.65
CA GLU A 90 0.70 -3.21 -22.97
C GLU A 90 1.17 -2.03 -22.11
N ARG A 91 0.31 -1.00 -21.97
CA ARG A 91 0.59 0.17 -21.12
C ARG A 91 0.52 -0.15 -19.64
N GLN A 92 -0.41 -1.01 -19.23
CA GLN A 92 -0.42 -1.50 -17.85
C GLN A 92 0.88 -2.24 -17.52
N GLN A 93 1.39 -3.06 -18.45
CA GLN A 93 2.61 -3.82 -18.27
C GLN A 93 3.85 -2.92 -18.12
N GLU A 94 3.97 -1.85 -18.92
CA GLU A 94 5.02 -0.83 -18.76
C GLU A 94 5.04 -0.27 -17.32
N ILE A 95 3.86 0.10 -16.80
CA ILE A 95 3.69 0.63 -15.45
C ILE A 95 4.04 -0.42 -14.39
N VAL A 96 3.57 -1.66 -14.55
CA VAL A 96 3.82 -2.77 -13.62
C VAL A 96 5.32 -3.02 -13.47
N THR A 97 6.07 -2.99 -14.57
CA THR A 97 7.53 -3.16 -14.54
C THR A 97 8.21 -2.11 -13.66
N LEU A 98 7.84 -0.83 -13.83
CA LEU A 98 8.38 0.28 -13.02
C LEU A 98 8.00 0.15 -11.54
N ILE A 99 6.78 -0.30 -11.24
CA ILE A 99 6.33 -0.51 -9.86
C ILE A 99 7.11 -1.63 -9.18
N LYS A 100 7.35 -2.74 -9.88
CA LYS A 100 8.15 -3.85 -9.35
C LYS A 100 9.57 -3.42 -9.06
N GLU A 101 10.21 -2.72 -10.00
CA GLU A 101 11.54 -2.15 -9.81
C GLU A 101 11.60 -1.21 -8.60
N TYR A 102 10.62 -0.31 -8.47
CA TYR A 102 10.50 0.58 -7.31
C TYR A 102 10.43 -0.19 -5.99
N PHE A 103 9.64 -1.27 -5.92
CA PHE A 103 9.53 -2.05 -4.69
C PHE A 103 10.81 -2.80 -4.34
N GLU A 104 11.53 -3.34 -5.33
CA GLU A 104 12.82 -4.00 -5.12
C GLU A 104 13.87 -3.00 -4.61
N LEU A 105 14.05 -1.87 -5.30
CA LEU A 105 14.98 -0.81 -4.86
C LEU A 105 14.64 -0.29 -3.46
N ARG A 106 13.34 -0.14 -3.16
CA ARG A 106 12.90 0.29 -1.83
C ARG A 106 13.17 -0.76 -0.75
N LYS A 107 13.09 -2.05 -1.08
CA LYS A 107 13.42 -3.15 -0.17
C LYS A 107 14.92 -3.16 0.13
N GLU A 108 15.76 -3.05 -0.90
CA GLU A 108 17.21 -2.95 -0.76
C GLU A 108 17.62 -1.74 0.09
N ALA A 109 17.09 -0.55 -0.21
CA ALA A 109 17.36 0.67 0.56
C ALA A 109 17.03 0.50 2.05
N ARG A 110 15.91 -0.13 2.39
CA ARG A 110 15.55 -0.41 3.78
C ARG A 110 16.51 -1.38 4.46
N GLN A 111 16.96 -2.42 3.76
CA GLN A 111 17.93 -3.37 4.30
C GLN A 111 19.27 -2.69 4.59
N LEU A 112 19.74 -1.84 3.69
CA LEU A 112 20.97 -1.05 3.89
C LEU A 112 20.84 -0.12 5.10
N ILE A 113 19.71 0.59 5.23
CA ILE A 113 19.45 1.46 6.39
C ILE A 113 19.44 0.64 7.70
N GLN A 114 18.76 -0.50 7.73
CA GLN A 114 18.70 -1.35 8.92
C GLN A 114 20.08 -1.90 9.31
N LYS A 115 20.90 -2.27 8.32
CA LYS A 115 22.28 -2.70 8.55
C LYS A 115 23.11 -1.57 9.17
N ALA A 116 23.04 -0.36 8.61
CA ALA A 116 23.76 0.80 9.14
C ALA A 116 23.33 1.16 10.57
N ILE A 117 22.02 1.10 10.86
CA ILE A 117 21.51 1.33 12.22
C ILE A 117 22.12 0.33 13.21
N ARG A 118 22.12 -0.97 12.87
CA ARG A 118 22.68 -2.02 13.74
C ARG A 118 24.18 -1.87 13.96
N GLU A 119 24.92 -1.46 12.94
CA GLU A 119 26.37 -1.19 13.06
C GLU A 119 26.65 -0.06 14.04
N VAL A 120 25.87 1.03 13.97
CA VAL A 120 25.99 2.17 14.90
C VAL A 120 25.60 1.78 16.32
N GLU A 121 24.47 1.09 16.50
CA GLU A 121 24.00 0.62 17.80
C GLU A 121 25.03 -0.31 18.45
N GLY A 122 25.58 -1.26 17.68
CA GLY A 122 26.64 -2.16 18.16
C GLY A 122 27.93 -1.43 18.55
N ALA A 123 28.33 -0.40 17.79
CA ALA A 123 29.49 0.41 18.13
C ALA A 123 29.30 1.18 19.44
N ILE A 124 28.10 1.76 19.67
CA ILE A 124 27.75 2.46 20.91
C ILE A 124 27.78 1.49 22.10
N GLU A 125 27.18 0.32 21.97
CA GLU A 125 27.16 -0.70 23.04
C GLU A 125 28.58 -1.14 23.41
N ASN A 126 29.43 -1.44 22.43
CA ASN A 126 30.81 -1.85 22.68
C ASN A 126 31.65 -0.74 23.35
N ALA A 127 31.52 0.51 22.90
CA ALA A 127 32.19 1.65 23.52
C ALA A 127 31.74 1.85 24.98
N SER A 128 30.45 1.67 25.27
CA SER A 128 29.91 1.79 26.63
C SER A 128 30.39 0.69 27.58
N ARG A 129 30.67 -0.52 27.06
CA ARG A 129 31.26 -1.63 27.82
C ARG A 129 32.73 -1.39 28.12
N SER A 130 33.50 -0.92 27.14
CA SER A 130 34.93 -0.61 27.30
C SER A 130 35.21 0.53 28.27
N ASN A 131 34.24 1.41 28.56
CA ASN A 131 34.38 2.52 29.52
C ASN A 131 34.01 2.13 30.97
N ARG A 132 33.52 0.91 31.20
CA ARG A 132 33.16 0.40 32.53
C ARG A 132 34.21 -0.56 33.11
N GLU A 133 35.17 -0.99 32.29
CA GLU A 133 36.38 -1.73 32.68
C GLU A 133 37.55 -0.76 32.90
#